data_AF-A0A6M5YEL7-F1
#
_entry.id   AF-A0A6M5YEL7-F1
#
_cell.length_a   1.000
_cell.length_b   1.000
_cell.length_c   1.000
_cell.angle_alpha   90.00
_cell.angle_beta   90.00
_cell.angle_gamma   90.00
#
_symmetry.space_group_name_H-M   'P 1'
#
loop_
_entity.id
_entity.type
_entity.pdbx_description
1 polymer ?
#
loop_
_entity_poly.entity_id
_entity_poly.type
_entity_poly.pdbx_seq_one_letter_code
_entity_poly.pdbx_strand_id
1 'polypeptide(L)' 'MRQAVLILVIVVTSLMAMALYCLALINWVQDFYSGVYTENTTEAVVETMTLLVYTYAGIEFFKRKVA' A
#
# COMPACT_ATOMS: atom_id res chain seq x y z
N MET A 1 -27.66 -13.41 -5.36
CA MET A 1 -26.32 -13.40 -6.00
C MET A 1 -25.59 -12.06 -5.92
N ARG A 2 -26.27 -10.89 -5.95
CA ARG A 2 -25.62 -9.56 -5.89
C ARG A 2 -24.64 -9.36 -4.72
N GLN A 3 -24.99 -9.80 -3.52
CA GLN A 3 -24.12 -9.66 -2.33
C GLN A 3 -22.85 -10.53 -2.43
N ALA A 4 -22.95 -11.76 -2.92
CA ALA A 4 -21.80 -12.64 -3.07
C ALA A 4 -20.77 -12.08 -4.08
N VAL A 5 -21.25 -11.50 -5.18
CA VAL A 5 -20.39 -10.83 -6.17
C VAL A 5 -19.71 -9.59 -5.56
N LEU A 6 -20.44 -8.78 -4.79
CA LEU A 6 -19.85 -7.62 -4.10
C LEU A 6 -18.77 -8.04 -3.10
N ILE A 7 -19.00 -9.09 -2.32
CA ILE A 7 -18.02 -9.63 -1.37
C ILE A 7 -16.77 -10.11 -2.12
N LEU A 8 -16.96 -10.86 -3.21
CA LEU A 8 -15.84 -11.34 -4.03
C LEU A 8 -15.00 -10.18 -4.59
N VAL A 9 -15.65 -9.13 -5.10
CA VAL A 9 -14.96 -7.93 -5.60
C VAL A 9 -14.18 -7.24 -4.48
N ILE A 10 -14.77 -7.08 -3.29
CA ILE A 10 -14.08 -6.47 -2.14
C ILE A 10 -12.86 -7.30 -1.75
N VAL A 11 -12.98 -8.63 -1.69
CA VAL A 11 -11.87 -9.52 -1.33
C VAL A 11 -10.75 -9.43 -2.37
N VAL A 12 -11.07 -9.56 -3.65
CA VAL A 12 -10.07 -9.51 -4.74
C VAL A 12 -9.35 -8.16 -4.77
N THR A 13 -10.10 -7.06 -4.69
CA THR A 13 -9.52 -5.70 -4.68
C THR A 13 -8.63 -5.47 -3.45
N SER A 14 -9.01 -6.00 -2.28
CA SER A 14 -8.20 -5.91 -1.06
C SER A 14 -6.90 -6.70 -1.19
N LEU A 15 -6.95 -7.90 -1.76
CA LEU A 15 -5.75 -8.72 -2.02
C LEU A 15 -4.83 -8.06 -3.04
N MET A 16 -5.39 -7.48 -4.11
CA MET A 16 -4.62 -6.73 -5.09
C MET A 16 -3.94 -5.50 -4.47
N ALA A 17 -4.66 -4.73 -3.66
CA ALA A 17 -4.09 -3.57 -2.97
C ALA A 17 -2.94 -3.97 -2.03
N MET A 18 -3.09 -5.09 -1.31
CA MET A 18 -2.03 -5.65 -0.47
C MET A 18 -0.80 -6.08 -1.29
N ALA A 19 -1.00 -6.75 -2.42
CA ALA A 19 0.10 -7.15 -3.28
C ALA A 19 0.86 -5.94 -3.84
N LEU A 20 0.12 -4.90 -4.29
CA LEU A 20 0.72 -3.65 -4.77
C LEU A 20 1.48 -2.93 -3.66
N TYR A 21 0.97 -2.91 -2.43
CA TYR A 21 1.70 -2.36 -1.29
C TYR A 21 3.02 -3.09 -1.05
N CYS A 22 3.03 -4.42 -1.08
CA CYS A 22 4.26 -5.20 -0.93
C CYS A 22 5.28 -4.91 -2.05
N LEU A 23 4.82 -4.81 -3.30
CA LEU A 23 5.67 -4.45 -4.43
C LEU A 23 6.24 -3.04 -4.29
N ALA A 24 5.41 -2.08 -3.89
CA ALA A 24 5.84 -0.70 -3.64
C ALA A 24 6.88 -0.64 -2.52
N LEU A 25 6.72 -1.44 -1.46
CA LEU A 25 7.71 -1.51 -0.38
C LEU A 25 9.03 -2.11 -0.85
N ILE A 26 9.00 -3.17 -1.67
CA ILE A 26 10.21 -3.76 -2.26
C ILE A 26 10.92 -2.73 -3.15
N ASN A 27 10.18 -2.06 -4.03
CA ASN A 27 10.72 -1.03 -4.91
C ASN A 27 11.35 0.10 -4.09
N TRP A 28 10.63 0.57 -3.06
CA TRP A 28 11.10 1.64 -2.20
C TRP A 28 12.44 1.31 -1.53
N VAL A 29 12.60 0.05 -1.08
CA VAL A 29 13.87 -0.43 -0.50
C VAL A 29 14.96 -0.48 -1.57
N GLN A 30 14.65 -0.96 -2.77
CA GLN A 30 15.61 -1.02 -3.88
C GLN A 30 16.09 0.38 -4.28
N ASP A 31 15.18 1.35 -4.38
CA ASP A 31 15.48 2.73 -4.77
C ASP A 31 16.23 3.51 -3.69
N PHE A 32 16.01 3.16 -2.42
CA PHE A 32 16.81 3.66 -1.32
C PHE A 32 18.28 3.19 -1.44
N TYR A 33 18.52 1.91 -1.74
CA TYR A 33 19.87 1.37 -1.85
C TYR A 33 20.58 1.70 -3.16
N SER A 34 19.85 1.86 -4.26
CA SER A 34 20.42 2.23 -5.56
C SER A 34 20.84 3.71 -5.63
N GLY A 35 20.37 4.53 -4.68
CA GLY A 35 20.67 5.96 -4.61
C GLY A 35 19.71 6.84 -5.43
N VAL A 36 18.68 6.26 -6.06
CA VAL A 36 17.66 6.98 -6.87
C VAL A 36 17.06 8.15 -6.09
N TYR A 37 16.83 8.00 -4.79
CA TYR A 37 16.26 9.06 -3.95
C TYR A 37 17.18 10.26 -3.70
N THR A 38 18.49 10.10 -3.93
CA THR A 38 19.43 11.23 -3.88
C THR A 38 19.37 12.08 -5.15
N GLU A 39 19.03 11.46 -6.28
CA GLU A 39 18.86 12.13 -7.56
C GLU A 39 17.43 12.67 -7.74
N ASN A 40 16.43 11.98 -7.20
CA ASN A 40 15.01 12.34 -7.29
C ASN A 40 14.33 12.35 -5.91
N THR A 41 14.55 13.43 -5.16
CA THR A 41 13.94 13.60 -3.82
C THR A 41 12.42 13.67 -3.86
N THR A 42 11.83 14.13 -4.97
CA THR A 42 10.36 14.21 -5.12
C THR A 42 9.73 12.82 -5.12
N GLU A 43 10.32 11.90 -5.88
CA GLU A 43 9.91 10.48 -5.91
C GLU A 43 10.03 9.84 -4.52
N ALA A 44 11.16 10.08 -3.84
CA ALA A 44 11.37 9.60 -2.48
C ALA A 44 10.25 10.04 -1.52
N VAL A 45 9.84 11.32 -1.58
CA VAL A 45 8.77 11.85 -0.73
C VAL A 45 7.42 11.25 -1.10
N VAL A 46 7.08 11.19 -2.38
CA VAL A 46 5.78 10.69 -2.85
C VAL A 46 5.60 9.22 -2.48
N GLU A 47 6.61 8.38 -2.74
CA GLU A 47 6.53 6.95 -2.43
C GLU A 47 6.48 6.71 -0.93
N THR A 48 7.31 7.40 -0.15
CA THR A 48 7.30 7.31 1.32
C THR A 48 5.94 7.71 1.89
N MET A 49 5.37 8.83 1.43
CA MET A 49 4.06 9.29 1.89
C MET A 49 2.95 8.30 1.50
N THR A 50 3.02 7.71 0.31
CA THR A 50 2.06 6.71 -0.15
C THR A 50 2.09 5.47 0.75
N LEU A 51 3.28 4.95 1.08
CA LEU A 51 3.44 3.82 2.00
C LEU A 51 2.93 4.14 3.41
N LEU A 52 3.22 5.33 3.93
CA LEU A 52 2.75 5.77 5.24
C LEU A 52 1.23 5.90 5.30
N VAL A 53 0.60 6.52 4.30
CA VAL A 53 -0.86 6.68 4.24
C VAL A 53 -1.55 5.32 4.18
N TYR A 54 -1.06 4.40 3.34
CA TYR A 54 -1.64 3.05 3.26
C TYR A 54 -1.50 2.30 4.59
N THR A 55 -0.33 2.34 5.21
CA THR A 55 -0.06 1.71 6.50
C THR A 55 -0.96 2.28 7.59
N TYR A 56 -1.08 3.60 7.67
CA TYR A 56 -1.94 4.29 8.61
C TYR A 56 -3.42 3.91 8.42
N ALA A 57 -3.90 3.89 7.17
CA ALA A 57 -5.26 3.47 6.86
C ALA A 57 -5.53 2.02 7.28
N GLY A 58 -4.57 1.12 7.07
CA GLY A 58 -4.65 -0.27 7.51
C GLY A 58 -4.73 -0.42 9.04
N ILE A 59 -3.87 0.31 9.77
CA ILE A 59 -3.88 0.33 11.24
C ILE A 59 -5.21 0.89 11.76
N GLU A 60 -5.67 2.01 11.21
CA GLU A 60 -6.91 2.65 11.64
C GLU A 60 -8.14 1.78 11.32
N PHE A 61 -8.14 1.09 10.18
CA PHE A 61 -9.15 0.08 9.87
C PHE A 61 -9.17 -1.05 10.91
N PHE A 62 -8.00 -1.62 11.22
CA PHE A 62 -7.87 -2.69 12.22
C PHE A 62 -8.41 -2.23 13.59
N LYS A 63 -8.01 -1.04 14.05
CA LYS A 63 -8.47 -0.46 15.32
C LYS A 63 -9.97 -0.19 15.39
N ARG A 64 -10.63 0.12 14.26
CA ARG A 64 -12.06 0.47 14.24
C ARG A 64 -12.98 -0.71 13.98
N LYS A 65 -12.48 -1.77 13.36
CA LYS A 65 -13.31 -2.84 12.78
C LYS A 65 -12.91 -4.24 13.22
N VAL A 66 -11.75 -4.42 13.85
CA VAL A 66 -11.22 -5.74 14.24
C VAL A 66 -10.89 -5.82 15.72
N ALA A 67 -10.13 -4.87 16.26
CA ALA A 67 -9.85 -4.72 17.69
C ALA A 67 -10.99 -3.96 18.39
#